data_AF-A0A9E6JGH2-F1
#
_entry.id   AF-A0A9E6JGH2-F1
#
_cell.length_a   1.000
_cell.length_b   1.000
_cell.length_c   1.000
_cell.angle_alpha   90.00
_cell.angle_beta   90.00
_cell.angle_gamma   90.00
#
_symmetry.space_group_name_H-M   'P 1'
#
loop_
_entity.id
_entity.type
_entity.pdbx_description
1 polymer ?
#
loop_
_entity_poly.entity_id
_entity_poly.type
_entity_poly.pdbx_seq_one_letter_code
_entity_poly.pdbx_strand_id
1 'polypeptide(L)'
;MPSKMQIILTACVVLSGTLPASMEAVAAGTRAAKRSKAADVDPRGQVLAFSCAGCHGTDGKSVGIIPGFYGKSPEYLEAALKDFKSGARFSSIMGRHAKGYSDEEIHQIAEYFGTVWTKNK
;
A
#
# COMPACT_ATOMS: atom_id res chain seq x y z
N MET A 1 -2.58 16.89 37.54
CA MET A 1 -3.25 16.09 36.49
C MET A 1 -2.18 15.21 35.87
N PRO A 2 -2.15 13.91 36.18
CA PRO A 2 -3.01 12.92 35.50
C PRO A 2 -3.75 11.95 36.44
N SER A 3 -4.97 11.59 36.02
CA SER A 3 -5.85 10.61 36.68
C SER A 3 -5.30 9.19 36.64
N LYS A 4 -5.32 8.55 37.81
CA LYS A 4 -5.25 7.11 38.02
C LYS A 4 -6.66 6.57 38.19
N MET A 5 -7.08 5.61 37.37
CA MET A 5 -8.22 4.68 37.58
C MET A 5 -8.35 3.91 36.25
N GLN A 6 -8.46 2.59 36.09
CA GLN A 6 -9.08 1.47 36.79
C GLN A 6 -8.27 0.22 36.34
N ILE A 7 -7.72 -0.66 37.18
CA ILE A 7 -8.39 -1.71 37.97
C ILE A 7 -9.51 -2.38 37.17
N ILE A 8 -9.26 -3.50 36.48
CA ILE A 8 -10.01 -4.78 36.62
C ILE A 8 -9.06 -5.91 36.17
N LEU A 9 -8.30 -6.42 37.13
CA LEU A 9 -7.96 -7.84 37.24
C LEU A 9 -9.28 -8.62 37.31
N THR A 10 -9.43 -9.75 36.61
CA THR A 10 -9.98 -11.04 37.14
C THR A 10 -10.36 -11.99 36.00
N ALA A 11 -9.52 -13.02 35.85
CA ALA A 11 -9.82 -14.43 35.59
C ALA A 11 -10.83 -14.82 34.49
N CYS A 12 -10.28 -15.31 33.35
CA CYS A 12 -10.92 -16.36 32.57
C CYS A 12 -10.79 -17.70 33.32
N VAL A 13 -11.81 -18.04 34.11
CA VAL A 13 -12.01 -19.42 34.58
C VAL A 13 -12.83 -20.16 33.54
N VAL A 14 -12.20 -21.20 32.99
CA VAL A 14 -12.79 -22.23 32.14
C VAL A 14 -13.78 -23.07 32.94
N LEU A 15 -15.04 -23.15 32.49
CA LEU A 15 -15.97 -24.18 32.93
C LEU A 15 -16.50 -24.94 31.71
N SER A 16 -16.07 -26.19 31.61
CA SER A 16 -16.61 -27.21 30.72
C SER A 16 -18.07 -27.52 31.08
N GLY A 17 -18.95 -27.49 30.08
CA GLY A 17 -20.35 -27.93 30.19
C GLY A 17 -20.83 -28.49 28.85
N THR A 18 -21.01 -29.80 28.81
CA THR A 18 -21.56 -30.61 27.71
C THR A 18 -23.06 -30.35 27.48
N LEU A 19 -23.57 -30.43 26.23
CA LEU A 19 -24.90 -30.94 25.77
C LEU A 19 -25.09 -30.68 24.23
N PRO A 20 -26.04 -31.30 23.50
CA PRO A 20 -25.76 -32.36 22.52
C PRO A 20 -26.11 -32.05 21.04
N ALA A 21 -25.65 -32.95 20.18
CA ALA A 21 -26.15 -33.35 18.85
C ALA A 21 -27.17 -32.45 18.11
N SER A 22 -26.65 -31.60 17.22
CA SER A 22 -27.09 -31.46 15.82
C SER A 22 -26.06 -30.60 15.08
N MET A 23 -24.86 -31.17 14.94
CA MET A 23 -23.79 -30.57 14.17
C MET A 23 -24.09 -30.82 12.69
N GLU A 24 -24.94 -29.97 12.11
CA GLU A 24 -24.94 -29.78 10.67
C GLU A 24 -23.55 -29.31 10.27
N ALA A 25 -22.86 -30.18 9.54
CA ALA A 25 -21.56 -29.94 8.98
C ALA A 25 -21.63 -28.74 8.03
N VAL A 26 -21.37 -27.54 8.55
CA VAL A 26 -20.92 -26.42 7.72
C VAL A 26 -19.55 -26.79 7.20
N ALA A 27 -19.53 -27.29 5.96
CA ALA A 27 -18.32 -27.50 5.20
C ALA A 27 -17.49 -26.22 5.26
N ALA A 28 -16.35 -26.31 5.94
CA ALA A 28 -15.28 -25.33 5.91
C ALA A 28 -14.71 -25.29 4.48
N GLY A 29 -15.43 -24.65 3.58
CA GLY A 29 -14.90 -24.22 2.30
C GLY A 29 -13.85 -23.18 2.60
N THR A 30 -12.59 -23.59 2.59
CA THR A 30 -11.44 -22.67 2.56
C THR A 30 -11.51 -21.89 1.26
N ARG A 31 -12.30 -20.80 1.24
CA ARG A 31 -12.10 -19.73 0.28
C ARG A 31 -10.70 -19.21 0.56
N ALA A 32 -9.76 -19.60 -0.30
CA ALA A 32 -8.52 -18.88 -0.46
C ALA A 32 -8.89 -17.41 -0.68
N ALA A 33 -8.83 -16.62 0.39
CA ALA A 33 -9.00 -15.19 0.31
C ALA A 33 -7.89 -14.72 -0.65
N LYS A 34 -8.26 -14.24 -1.83
CA LYS A 34 -7.34 -13.43 -2.64
C LYS A 34 -6.93 -12.29 -1.72
N ARG A 35 -5.71 -12.38 -1.16
CA ARG A 35 -5.07 -11.27 -0.45
C ARG A 35 -5.13 -10.10 -1.43
N SER A 36 -5.80 -9.03 -1.04
CA SER A 36 -5.90 -7.84 -1.89
C SER A 36 -4.48 -7.33 -2.11
N LYS A 37 -4.07 -7.11 -3.37
CA LYS A 37 -2.71 -6.71 -3.78
C LYS A 37 -2.12 -5.48 -3.03
N ALA A 38 -2.94 -4.72 -2.29
CA ALA A 38 -2.42 -3.65 -1.42
C ALA A 38 -1.80 -4.13 -0.10
N ALA A 39 -2.08 -5.35 0.36
CA ALA A 39 -1.51 -5.87 1.60
C ALA A 39 -0.09 -6.43 1.43
N ASP A 40 0.39 -6.56 0.19
CA ASP A 40 1.68 -7.16 -0.16
C ASP A 40 2.67 -6.13 -0.74
N VAL A 41 2.40 -4.83 -0.60
CA VAL A 41 3.31 -3.76 -1.06
C VAL A 41 4.50 -3.68 -0.11
N ASP A 42 5.73 -3.77 -0.65
CA ASP A 42 6.95 -3.64 0.14
C ASP A 42 6.99 -2.27 0.86
N PRO A 43 7.21 -2.23 2.20
CA PRO A 43 7.33 -0.98 2.95
C PRO A 43 8.43 -0.03 2.42
N ARG A 44 9.45 -0.54 1.73
CA ARG A 44 10.45 0.28 1.02
C ARG A 44 9.82 1.14 -0.05
N GLY A 45 8.85 0.61 -0.80
CA GLY A 45 8.13 1.36 -1.83
C GLY A 45 7.50 2.63 -1.25
N GLN A 46 6.94 2.54 -0.05
CA GLN A 46 6.40 3.70 0.68
C GLN A 46 7.48 4.73 1.01
N VAL A 47 8.63 4.30 1.53
CA VAL A 47 9.74 5.19 1.91
C VAL A 47 10.33 5.91 0.68
N LEU A 48 10.55 5.18 -0.41
CA LEU A 48 11.05 5.73 -1.67
C LEU A 48 10.05 6.75 -2.27
N ALA A 49 8.77 6.41 -2.22
CA ALA A 49 7.66 7.20 -2.75
C ALA A 49 7.41 8.53 -1.99
N PHE A 50 7.79 8.62 -0.71
CA PHE A 50 7.52 9.81 0.10
C PHE A 50 8.08 11.10 -0.51
N SER A 51 9.29 11.01 -1.08
CA SER A 51 9.96 12.14 -1.72
C SER A 51 9.20 12.69 -2.95
N CYS A 52 8.44 11.84 -3.65
CA CYS A 52 7.75 12.20 -4.88
C CYS A 52 6.58 13.16 -4.64
N ALA A 53 5.95 13.06 -3.45
CA ALA A 53 4.82 13.90 -3.07
C ALA A 53 5.16 15.40 -3.02
N GLY A 54 6.43 15.75 -2.76
CA GLY A 54 6.88 17.14 -2.72
C GLY A 54 6.71 17.89 -4.04
N CYS A 55 6.74 17.18 -5.17
CA CYS A 55 6.54 17.75 -6.50
C CYS A 55 5.20 17.34 -7.12
N HIS A 56 4.76 16.11 -6.91
CA HIS A 56 3.59 15.55 -7.58
C HIS A 56 2.29 15.58 -6.76
N GLY A 57 2.36 16.16 -5.56
CA GLY A 57 1.26 16.29 -4.63
C GLY A 57 1.04 15.03 -3.79
N THR A 58 0.33 15.22 -2.68
CA THR A 58 -0.09 14.14 -1.78
C THR A 58 -1.19 13.30 -2.43
N ASP A 59 -1.22 12.01 -2.12
CA ASP A 59 -2.16 11.03 -2.71
C ASP A 59 -2.16 11.02 -4.26
N GLY A 60 -1.05 11.44 -4.87
CA GLY A 60 -0.89 11.51 -6.32
C GLY A 60 -1.76 12.58 -6.98
N LYS A 61 -2.33 13.49 -6.20
CA LYS A 61 -3.14 14.62 -6.67
C LYS A 61 -2.26 15.87 -6.67
N SER A 62 -1.75 16.22 -7.84
CA SER A 62 -1.00 17.45 -8.01
C SER A 62 -1.91 18.68 -7.97
N VAL A 63 -1.36 19.79 -7.47
CA VAL A 63 -2.02 21.09 -7.35
C VAL A 63 -1.51 22.14 -8.36
N GLY A 64 -0.59 21.75 -9.26
CA GLY A 64 0.06 22.68 -10.17
C GLY A 64 0.38 22.08 -11.54
N ILE A 65 1.42 22.60 -12.19
CA ILE A 65 1.83 22.20 -13.56
C ILE A 65 2.43 20.79 -13.63
N ILE A 66 2.93 20.29 -12.50
CA ILE A 66 3.52 18.96 -12.41
C ILE A 66 2.37 17.94 -12.46
N PRO A 67 2.42 16.90 -13.31
CA PRO A 67 1.31 15.95 -13.40
C PRO A 67 1.21 15.08 -12.14
N GLY A 68 -0.02 14.84 -11.68
CA GLY A 68 -0.30 13.86 -10.63
C GLY A 68 -0.31 12.42 -11.16
N PHE A 69 -0.30 11.47 -10.23
CA PHE A 69 -0.33 10.04 -10.52
C PHE A 69 -1.67 9.37 -10.28
N TYR A 70 -2.64 10.10 -9.73
CA TYR A 70 -3.91 9.53 -9.28
C TYR A 70 -4.60 8.74 -10.39
N GLY A 71 -5.04 7.52 -10.08
CA GLY A 71 -5.74 6.62 -11.00
C GLY A 71 -4.86 5.91 -12.04
N LYS A 72 -3.54 6.10 -12.01
CA LYS A 72 -2.62 5.39 -12.92
C LYS A 72 -2.29 4.00 -12.37
N SER A 73 -2.20 3.01 -13.25
CA SER A 73 -1.83 1.65 -12.85
C SER A 73 -0.33 1.56 -12.49
N PRO A 74 0.07 0.57 -11.67
CA PRO A 74 1.48 0.30 -11.41
C PRO A 74 2.30 0.16 -12.71
N GLU A 75 1.79 -0.58 -13.68
CA GLU A 75 2.49 -0.89 -14.93
C GLU A 75 2.75 0.38 -15.75
N TYR A 76 1.78 1.30 -15.78
CA TYR A 76 1.96 2.60 -16.44
C TYR A 76 3.06 3.42 -15.75
N LEU A 77 3.06 3.47 -14.43
CA LEU A 77 4.02 4.25 -13.65
C LEU A 77 5.43 3.69 -13.78
N GLU A 78 5.56 2.37 -13.74
CA GLU A 78 6.83 1.67 -13.92
C GLU A 78 7.42 1.95 -15.31
N ALA A 79 6.61 1.79 -16.37
CA ALA A 79 7.03 2.08 -17.74
C ALA A 79 7.47 3.55 -17.89
N ALA A 80 6.67 4.49 -17.37
CA ALA A 80 7.01 5.91 -17.43
C ALA A 80 8.34 6.24 -16.74
N LEU A 81 8.60 5.66 -15.55
CA LEU A 81 9.86 5.85 -14.83
C LEU A 81 11.06 5.25 -15.58
N LYS A 82 10.90 4.08 -16.19
CA LYS A 82 11.94 3.45 -17.03
C LYS A 82 12.21 4.27 -18.30
N ASP A 83 11.18 4.86 -18.91
CA ASP A 83 11.35 5.74 -20.06
C ASP A 83 12.09 7.03 -19.69
N PHE A 84 11.82 7.60 -18.52
CA PHE A 84 12.58 8.75 -18.02
C PHE A 84 14.03 8.38 -17.70
N LYS A 85 14.27 7.21 -17.11
CA LYS A 85 15.61 6.71 -16.77
C LYS A 85 16.46 6.48 -18.01
N SER A 86 15.90 5.84 -19.03
CA SER A 86 16.57 5.58 -20.32
C SER A 86 16.72 6.84 -21.19
N GLY A 87 15.86 7.85 -20.96
CA GLY A 87 15.79 9.06 -21.79
C GLY A 87 14.87 8.91 -23.01
N ALA A 88 14.18 7.77 -23.17
CA ALA A 88 13.16 7.58 -24.20
C ALA A 88 12.01 8.58 -24.07
N ARG A 89 11.71 9.02 -22.83
CA ARG A 89 10.73 10.06 -22.56
C ARG A 89 11.42 11.33 -22.08
N PHE A 90 11.22 12.42 -22.83
CA PHE A 90 11.73 13.74 -22.45
C PHE A 90 11.11 14.23 -21.13
N SER A 91 11.95 14.82 -20.28
CA SER A 91 11.53 15.56 -19.08
C SER A 91 12.57 16.61 -18.69
N SER A 92 12.12 17.68 -18.05
CA SER A 92 12.99 18.74 -17.52
C SER A 92 13.79 18.29 -16.28
N ILE A 93 13.21 17.41 -15.46
CA ILE A 93 13.77 17.02 -14.16
C ILE A 93 13.67 15.50 -13.89
N MET A 94 12.58 14.85 -14.32
CA MET A 94 12.33 13.45 -13.96
C MET A 94 13.39 12.47 -14.47
N GLY A 95 14.02 12.73 -15.61
CA GLY A 95 15.11 11.89 -16.10
C GLY A 95 16.33 11.89 -15.18
N ARG A 96 16.58 12.98 -14.44
CA ARG A 96 17.65 13.03 -13.42
C ARG A 96 17.26 12.24 -12.17
N HIS A 97 16.01 12.35 -11.73
CA HIS A 97 15.53 11.59 -10.57
C HIS A 97 15.43 10.09 -10.84
N ALA A 98 14.87 9.70 -11.98
CA ALA A 98 14.67 8.30 -12.35
C ALA A 98 15.98 7.52 -12.46
N LYS A 99 17.09 8.18 -12.81
CA LYS A 99 18.44 7.58 -12.83
C LYS A 99 18.99 7.26 -11.44
N GLY A 100 18.46 7.88 -10.38
CA GLY A 100 18.86 7.61 -9.00
C GLY A 100 18.29 6.31 -8.42
N TYR A 101 17.34 5.67 -9.12
CA TYR A 101 16.69 4.45 -8.67
C TYR A 101 17.11 3.25 -9.53
N SER A 102 17.30 2.10 -8.89
CA SER A 102 17.39 0.81 -9.54
C SER A 102 16.05 0.40 -10.16
N ASP A 103 16.06 -0.60 -11.05
CA ASP A 103 14.82 -1.06 -11.70
C ASP A 103 13.85 -1.71 -10.69
N GLU A 104 14.41 -2.36 -9.66
CA GLU A 104 13.67 -2.91 -8.54
C GLU A 104 13.00 -1.80 -7.71
N GLU A 105 13.73 -0.74 -7.38
CA GLU A 105 13.16 0.42 -6.66
C GLU A 105 12.07 1.11 -7.49
N ILE A 106 12.26 1.22 -8.82
CA ILE A 106 11.23 1.75 -9.72
C ILE A 106 9.97 0.89 -9.67
N HIS A 107 10.10 -0.44 -9.69
CA HIS A 107 8.97 -1.35 -9.54
C HIS A 107 8.25 -1.14 -8.20
N GLN A 108 8.99 -1.04 -7.10
CA GLN A 108 8.42 -0.81 -5.77
C GLN A 108 7.69 0.52 -5.65
N ILE A 109 8.26 1.60 -6.20
CA ILE A 109 7.62 2.93 -6.25
C ILE A 109 6.31 2.84 -7.06
N ALA A 110 6.34 2.18 -8.21
CA ALA A 110 5.19 2.07 -9.10
C ALA A 110 4.05 1.24 -8.49
N GLU A 111 4.38 0.10 -7.88
CA GLU A 111 3.42 -0.72 -7.14
C GLU A 111 2.80 0.05 -5.98
N TYR A 112 3.59 0.81 -5.21
CA TYR A 112 3.05 1.63 -4.12
C TYR A 112 2.04 2.67 -4.63
N PHE A 113 2.39 3.47 -5.64
CA PHE A 113 1.49 4.50 -6.16
C PHE A 113 0.25 3.94 -6.86
N GLY A 114 0.41 2.89 -7.65
CA GLY A 114 -0.70 2.30 -8.40
C GLY A 114 -1.68 1.52 -7.52
N THR A 115 -1.27 1.10 -6.32
CA THR A 115 -2.13 0.31 -5.41
C THR A 115 -2.61 1.07 -4.17
N VAL A 116 -1.79 1.92 -3.55
CA VAL A 116 -2.13 2.60 -2.29
C VAL A 116 -2.85 3.91 -2.57
N TRP A 117 -2.29 4.75 -3.43
CA TRP A 117 -2.87 6.07 -3.72
C TRP A 117 -4.12 6.02 -4.61
N THR A 118 -4.36 4.92 -5.31
CA THR A 118 -5.62 4.70 -6.02
C THR A 118 -6.77 4.28 -5.09
N LYS A 119 -6.47 3.77 -3.89
CA LYS A 119 -7.46 3.25 -2.92
C LYS A 119 -7.91 4.30 -1.91
N ASN A 120 -7.11 5.33 -1.68
CA ASN A 120 -7.48 6.48 -0.83
C ASN A 120 -8.46 7.39 -1.61
N LYS A 121 -9.75 7.08 -1.55
CA LYS A 121 -10.83 7.93 -2.08
C LYS A 121 -11.21 9.00 -1.07
#